data_AF-A0A4Q9HTR1-F1
#
_entry.id   AF-A0A4Q9HTR1-F1
#
_cell.length_a   1.000
_cell.length_b   1.000
_cell.length_c   1.000
_cell.angle_alpha   90.00
_cell.angle_beta   90.00
_cell.angle_gamma   90.00
#
_symmetry.space_group_name_H-M   'P 1'
#
loop_
_entity.id
_entity.type
_entity.pdbx_description
1 polymer ?
#
loop_
_entity_poly.entity_id
_entity_poly.type
_entity_poly.pdbx_seq_one_letter_code
_entity_poly.pdbx_strand_id
1 'polypeptide(L)'
;MERNEKTAQDFAAWLRDQLTRRGYDLSSRGGGQTRFAEHSGIGRATINRILHSHGATDTRILALLADALHLPLGEVLVRAGILTEAELGAVRDPSTPRRITPEQAADELGIADDQARRLFVSMTETLQRTPPPGKGEDHLAEN
;
A
#
# COMPACT_ATOMS: atom_id res chain seq x y z
N MET A 1 -6.61 0.50 -19.59
CA MET A 1 -5.83 0.55 -18.33
C MET A 1 -4.63 -0.35 -18.53
N GLU A 2 -3.46 0.26 -18.67
CA GLU A 2 -2.21 -0.45 -18.91
C GLU A 2 -1.76 -1.08 -17.58
N ARG A 3 -1.82 -2.42 -17.47
CA ARG A 3 -1.10 -3.10 -16.38
C ARG A 3 0.38 -2.87 -16.66
N ASN A 4 1.03 -2.06 -15.84
CA ASN A 4 2.48 -2.06 -15.77
C ASN A 4 2.89 -3.39 -15.09
N GLU A 5 2.95 -4.48 -15.87
CA GLU A 5 3.27 -5.81 -15.37
C GLU A 5 4.74 -5.84 -14.94
N LYS A 6 4.99 -5.69 -13.64
CA LYS A 6 6.33 -5.90 -13.09
C LYS A 6 6.71 -7.36 -13.22
N THR A 7 7.84 -7.60 -13.86
CA THR A 7 8.36 -8.94 -14.10
C THR A 7 9.18 -9.43 -12.90
N ALA A 8 9.38 -10.75 -12.82
CA ALA A 8 10.33 -11.32 -11.87
C ALA A 8 11.75 -10.75 -12.04
N GLN A 9 12.12 -10.32 -13.25
CA GLN A 9 13.38 -9.67 -13.54
C GLN A 9 13.46 -8.26 -12.95
N ASP A 10 12.39 -7.48 -13.02
CA ASP A 10 12.32 -6.15 -12.40
C ASP A 10 12.46 -6.23 -10.88
N PHE A 11 11.78 -7.20 -10.27
CA PHE A 11 11.91 -7.46 -8.83
C PHE A 11 13.33 -7.89 -8.46
N ALA A 12 13.94 -8.79 -9.24
CA ALA A 12 15.30 -9.24 -9.02
C ALA A 12 16.34 -8.11 -9.16
N ALA A 13 16.16 -7.22 -10.13
CA ALA A 13 17.01 -6.04 -10.31
C ALA A 13 16.87 -5.06 -9.13
N TRP A 14 15.63 -4.79 -8.72
CA TRP A 14 15.35 -3.95 -7.55
C TRP A 14 15.97 -4.55 -6.27
N LEU A 15 15.82 -5.85 -6.05
CA LEU A 15 16.37 -6.50 -4.85
C LEU A 15 17.91 -6.43 -4.84
N ARG A 16 18.58 -6.60 -5.99
CA ARG A 16 20.04 -6.42 -6.08
C ARG A 16 20.47 -5.01 -5.68
N ASP A 17 19.76 -3.98 -6.13
CA ASP A 17 20.02 -2.60 -5.77
C ASP A 17 19.82 -2.38 -4.25
N GLN A 18 18.72 -2.89 -3.69
CA GLN A 18 18.46 -2.80 -2.24
C GLN A 18 19.56 -3.44 -1.39
N LEU A 19 20.06 -4.60 -1.81
CA LEU A 19 21.13 -5.31 -1.12
C LEU A 19 22.47 -4.57 -1.26
N THR A 20 22.80 -4.12 -2.47
CA THR A 20 24.04 -3.36 -2.72
C THR A 20 24.10 -2.08 -1.90
N ARG A 21 23.00 -1.30 -1.85
CA ARG A 21 22.90 -0.07 -1.04
C ARG A 21 23.08 -0.31 0.46
N ARG A 22 22.75 -1.51 0.94
CA ARG A 22 22.94 -1.95 2.33
C ARG A 22 24.31 -2.61 2.55
N GLY A 23 25.22 -2.51 1.59
CA GLY A 23 26.60 -2.97 1.69
C GLY A 23 26.78 -4.48 1.48
N TYR A 24 25.78 -5.20 0.96
CA TYR A 24 25.95 -6.59 0.55
C TYR A 24 26.67 -6.67 -0.79
N ASP A 25 27.90 -7.18 -0.78
CA ASP A 25 28.66 -7.45 -2.00
C ASP A 25 28.15 -8.74 -2.65
N LEU A 26 27.39 -8.59 -3.73
CA LEU A 26 26.79 -9.68 -4.50
C LEU A 26 27.74 -10.25 -5.57
N SER A 27 29.00 -9.80 -5.64
CA SER A 27 30.00 -10.40 -6.51
C SER A 27 30.30 -11.84 -6.08
N SER A 28 30.87 -12.63 -6.99
CA SER A 28 31.24 -14.03 -6.72
C SER A 28 32.25 -14.21 -5.57
N ARG A 29 32.93 -13.13 -5.16
CA ARG A 29 33.90 -13.11 -4.05
C ARG A 29 33.38 -12.39 -2.80
N GLY A 30 32.25 -11.69 -2.90
CA GLY A 30 31.77 -10.75 -1.89
C GLY A 30 31.06 -11.35 -0.69
N GLY A 31 30.61 -12.60 -0.78
CA GLY A 31 29.90 -13.30 0.29
C GLY A 31 28.58 -12.66 0.75
N GLY A 32 28.17 -11.53 0.17
CA GLY A 32 27.03 -10.73 0.61
C GLY A 32 25.72 -11.48 0.52
N GLN A 33 25.56 -12.37 -0.46
CA GLN A 33 24.39 -13.23 -0.56
C GLN A 33 24.28 -14.21 0.63
N THR A 34 25.40 -14.80 1.06
CA THR A 34 25.41 -15.70 2.23
C THR A 34 25.10 -14.91 3.50
N ARG A 35 25.75 -13.76 3.69
CA ARG A 35 25.50 -12.89 4.83
C ARG A 35 24.04 -12.43 4.91
N PHE A 36 23.44 -12.08 3.77
CA PHE A 36 22.02 -11.71 3.74
C PHE A 36 21.10 -12.90 4.03
N ALA A 37 21.44 -14.10 3.56
CA ALA A 37 20.68 -15.31 3.87
C ALA A 37 20.63 -15.61 5.38
N GLU A 38 21.78 -15.50 6.05
CA GLU A 38 21.88 -15.65 7.50
C GLU A 38 21.08 -14.57 8.23
N HIS A 39 21.22 -13.31 7.80
CA HIS A 39 20.51 -12.17 8.40
C HIS A 39 18.98 -12.24 8.23
N SER A 40 18.51 -12.63 7.04
CA SER A 40 17.08 -12.61 6.70
C SER A 40 16.30 -13.85 7.16
N GLY A 41 16.99 -14.90 7.61
CA GLY A 41 16.38 -16.21 7.85
C GLY A 41 15.87 -16.91 6.58
N ILE A 42 16.19 -16.39 5.39
CA ILE A 42 15.82 -16.98 4.11
C ILE A 42 16.95 -17.88 3.61
N GLY A 43 16.61 -19.11 3.23
CA GLY A 43 17.60 -20.05 2.70
C GLY A 43 18.34 -19.50 1.47
N ARG A 44 19.65 -19.70 1.41
CA ARG A 44 20.53 -19.19 0.35
C ARG A 44 20.08 -19.57 -1.06
N ALA A 45 19.54 -20.78 -1.25
CA ALA A 45 18.99 -21.24 -2.52
C ALA A 45 17.75 -20.44 -2.96
N THR A 46 16.90 -20.04 -2.02
CA THR A 46 15.74 -19.19 -2.28
C THR A 46 16.17 -17.78 -2.70
N ILE A 47 17.11 -17.17 -1.98
CA ILE A 47 17.68 -15.86 -2.40
C ILE A 47 18.33 -15.96 -3.78
N ASN A 48 19.10 -17.02 -4.03
CA ASN A 48 19.74 -17.24 -5.33
C ASN A 48 18.69 -17.25 -6.45
N ARG A 49 17.63 -18.04 -6.27
CA ARG A 49 16.54 -18.20 -7.22
C ARG A 49 15.82 -16.87 -7.49
N ILE A 50 15.55 -16.07 -6.46
CA ILE A 50 14.91 -14.75 -6.61
C ILE A 50 15.82 -13.81 -7.40
N LEU A 51 17.10 -13.74 -7.05
CA LEU A 51 18.05 -12.88 -7.76
C LEU A 51 18.20 -13.31 -9.22
N HIS A 52 18.17 -14.60 -9.54
CA HIS A 52 18.26 -15.07 -10.92
C HIS A 52 16.90 -15.14 -11.65
N SER A 53 15.87 -14.45 -11.12
CA SER A 53 14.55 -14.31 -11.76
C SER A 53 13.81 -15.65 -11.98
N HIS A 54 14.13 -16.69 -11.20
CA HIS A 54 13.56 -18.03 -11.37
C HIS A 54 12.37 -18.27 -10.43
N GLY A 55 11.26 -17.57 -10.64
CA GLY A 55 9.94 -18.01 -10.15
C GLY A 55 9.18 -17.06 -9.24
N ALA A 56 7.89 -17.39 -9.07
CA ALA A 56 6.97 -16.72 -8.17
C ALA A 56 7.51 -16.78 -6.73
N THR A 57 7.63 -15.62 -6.09
CA THR A 57 8.03 -15.55 -4.68
C THR A 57 6.77 -15.58 -3.83
N ASP A 58 6.65 -16.58 -2.97
CA ASP A 58 5.55 -16.68 -2.00
C ASP A 58 5.54 -15.45 -1.08
N THR A 59 4.35 -14.96 -0.74
CA THR A 59 4.10 -13.83 0.15
C THR A 59 4.85 -13.94 1.49
N ARG A 60 5.04 -15.15 2.04
CA ARG A 60 5.84 -15.39 3.24
C ARG A 60 7.30 -14.98 3.06
N ILE A 61 7.90 -15.31 1.91
CA ILE A 61 9.27 -14.91 1.60
C ILE A 61 9.35 -13.40 1.39
N LEU A 62 8.34 -12.80 0.74
CA LEU A 62 8.25 -11.35 0.60
C LEU A 62 8.15 -10.63 1.96
N ALA A 63 7.42 -11.21 2.92
CA ALA A 63 7.37 -10.71 4.30
C ALA A 63 8.72 -10.76 5.01
N LEU A 64 9.46 -11.87 4.88
CA LEU A 64 10.81 -11.99 5.43
C LEU A 64 11.79 -11.00 4.78
N LEU A 65 11.67 -10.77 3.46
CA LEU A 65 12.47 -9.76 2.77
C LEU A 65 12.14 -8.35 3.26
N ALA A 66 10.86 -8.04 3.44
CA ALA A 66 10.42 -6.74 3.96
C ALA A 66 11.03 -6.46 5.34
N ASP A 67 10.94 -7.43 6.24
CA ASP A 67 11.50 -7.34 7.59
C ASP A 67 13.03 -7.16 7.56
N ALA A 68 13.74 -8.05 6.84
CA ALA A 68 15.19 -8.02 6.74
C ALA A 68 15.76 -6.77 6.04
N LEU A 69 14.95 -6.08 5.23
CA LEU A 69 15.32 -4.84 4.56
C LEU A 69 14.81 -3.59 5.28
N HIS A 70 14.03 -3.77 6.35
CA HIS A 70 13.29 -2.72 7.05
C HIS A 70 12.43 -1.87 6.12
N LEU A 71 11.69 -2.53 5.23
CA LEU A 71 10.78 -1.91 4.28
C LEU A 71 9.32 -2.27 4.61
N PRO A 72 8.35 -1.39 4.32
CA PRO A 72 6.94 -1.76 4.42
C PRO A 72 6.62 -2.94 3.50
N LEU A 73 5.93 -3.97 4.01
CA LEU A 73 5.54 -5.14 3.20
C LEU A 73 4.78 -4.75 1.93
N GLY A 74 3.88 -3.76 2.03
CA GLY A 74 3.14 -3.25 0.86
C GLY A 74 4.06 -2.77 -0.27
N GLU A 75 5.19 -2.12 0.04
CA GLU A 75 6.16 -1.71 -0.98
C GLU A 75 6.79 -2.93 -1.65
N VAL A 76 7.20 -3.94 -0.86
CA VAL A 76 7.79 -5.17 -1.40
C VAL A 76 6.81 -5.93 -2.28
N LEU A 77 5.54 -6.02 -1.89
CA LEU A 77 4.47 -6.62 -2.69
C LEU A 77 4.25 -5.88 -4.01
N VAL A 78 4.27 -4.54 -3.95
CA VAL A 78 4.19 -3.70 -5.15
C VAL A 78 5.39 -3.91 -6.06
N ARG A 79 6.61 -4.02 -5.52
CA ARG A 79 7.83 -4.30 -6.30
C ARG A 79 7.83 -5.70 -6.91
N ALA A 80 7.25 -6.67 -6.22
CA ALA A 80 7.10 -8.05 -6.69
C ALA A 80 5.96 -8.23 -7.71
N GLY A 81 5.16 -7.19 -7.99
CA GLY A 81 4.04 -7.26 -8.93
C GLY A 81 2.81 -8.00 -8.38
N ILE A 82 2.78 -8.31 -7.08
CA ILE A 82 1.65 -8.97 -6.41
C ILE A 82 0.52 -7.97 -6.13
N LEU A 83 0.88 -6.71 -5.92
CA LEU A 83 -0.05 -5.62 -5.65
C LEU A 83 0.25 -4.45 -6.58
N THR A 84 -0.77 -3.73 -7.03
CA THR A 84 -0.61 -2.43 -7.70
C THR A 84 -0.58 -1.30 -6.68
N GLU A 85 -0.01 -0.15 -7.07
CA GLU A 85 -0.01 1.04 -6.20
C GLU A 85 -1.44 1.51 -5.88
N ALA A 86 -2.37 1.36 -6.82
CA ALA A 86 -3.78 1.69 -6.63
C ALA A 86 -4.45 0.78 -5.59
N GLU A 87 -4.20 -0.53 -5.65
CA GLU A 87 -4.71 -1.47 -4.65
C GLU A 87 -4.08 -1.24 -3.27
N LEU A 88 -2.78 -0.92 -3.20
CA LEU A 88 -2.13 -0.53 -1.95
C LEU A 88 -2.76 0.73 -1.36
N GLY A 89 -3.07 1.72 -2.20
CA GLY A 89 -3.79 2.93 -1.82
C GLY A 89 -5.17 2.62 -1.24
N ALA A 90 -5.94 1.76 -1.90
CA ALA A 90 -7.27 1.35 -1.45
C ALA A 90 -7.24 0.60 -0.10
N VAL A 91 -6.18 -0.18 0.18
CA VAL A 91 -6.02 -0.86 1.48
C VAL A 91 -5.59 0.10 2.58
N ARG A 92 -4.73 1.09 2.28
CA ARG A 92 -4.26 2.09 3.27
C ARG A 92 -5.35 3.08 3.66
N ASP A 93 -6.20 3.45 2.72
CA ASP A 93 -7.37 4.29 2.94
C ASP A 93 -8.63 3.59 2.42
N PRO A 94 -9.18 2.62 3.16
CA PRO A 94 -10.45 1.98 2.80
C PRO A 94 -11.61 2.98 2.83
N SER A 95 -11.38 4.17 3.41
CA SER A 95 -12.31 5.29 3.56
C SER A 95 -12.08 6.41 2.55
N THR A 96 -11.52 6.13 1.37
CA THR A 96 -11.96 6.85 0.18
C THR A 96 -13.12 6.05 -0.44
N PRO A 97 -14.35 6.06 0.14
CA PRO A 97 -15.49 5.73 -0.69
C PRO A 97 -15.41 6.69 -1.86
N ARG A 98 -15.73 6.21 -3.06
CA ARG A 98 -16.06 7.08 -4.18
C ARG A 98 -16.99 8.15 -3.59
N ARG A 99 -16.53 9.41 -3.50
CA ARG A 99 -17.34 10.48 -2.92
C ARG A 99 -18.52 10.64 -3.86
N ILE A 100 -19.61 9.93 -3.56
CA ILE A 100 -20.86 10.08 -4.26
C ILE A 100 -21.44 11.41 -3.85
N THR A 101 -21.99 12.15 -4.81
CA THR A 101 -22.71 13.37 -4.49
C THR A 101 -23.99 13.03 -3.73
N PRO A 102 -24.57 13.96 -2.95
CA PRO A 102 -25.87 13.74 -2.33
C PRO A 102 -26.96 13.30 -3.33
N GLU A 103 -26.89 13.74 -4.59
CA GLU A 103 -27.80 13.29 -5.66
C GLU A 103 -27.59 11.82 -6.01
N GLN A 104 -26.34 11.39 -6.16
CA GLN A 104 -26.01 9.99 -6.44
C GLN A 104 -26.40 9.08 -5.27
N ALA A 105 -26.20 9.55 -4.04
CA ALA A 105 -26.69 8.83 -2.86
C ALA A 105 -28.22 8.72 -2.85
N ALA A 106 -28.94 9.77 -3.24
CA ALA A 106 -30.40 9.72 -3.36
C ALA A 106 -30.86 8.70 -4.43
N ASP A 107 -30.13 8.58 -5.54
CA ASP A 107 -30.38 7.56 -6.56
C ASP A 107 -30.17 6.14 -6.02
N GLU A 108 -29.05 5.89 -5.34
CA GLU A 108 -28.73 4.58 -4.77
C GLU A 108 -29.68 4.17 -3.64
N LEU A 109 -30.19 5.14 -2.88
CA LEU A 109 -31.18 4.92 -1.82
C LEU A 109 -32.62 4.77 -2.34
N GLY A 110 -32.85 4.91 -3.65
CA GLY A 110 -34.17 4.79 -4.26
C GLY A 110 -35.12 5.95 -3.92
N ILE A 111 -34.59 7.15 -3.63
CA ILE A 111 -35.39 8.34 -3.33
C ILE A 111 -35.90 8.95 -4.63
N ALA A 112 -37.04 8.45 -5.10
CA ALA A 112 -37.65 8.84 -6.37
C ALA A 112 -38.58 10.07 -6.29
N ASP A 113 -39.12 10.38 -5.10
CA ASP A 113 -39.96 11.57 -4.91
C ASP A 113 -39.11 12.85 -4.95
N ASP A 114 -39.49 13.81 -5.79
CA ASP A 114 -38.75 15.04 -6.03
C ASP A 114 -38.59 15.91 -4.77
N GLN A 115 -39.59 15.91 -3.89
CA GLN A 115 -39.55 16.70 -2.66
C GLN A 115 -38.64 16.03 -1.62
N ALA A 116 -38.77 14.71 -1.44
CA ALA A 116 -37.89 13.92 -0.58
C ALA A 116 -36.43 14.00 -1.03
N ARG A 117 -36.18 13.96 -2.34
CA ARG A 117 -34.84 14.11 -2.92
C ARG A 117 -34.23 15.47 -2.60
N ARG A 118 -34.97 16.57 -2.80
CA ARG A 118 -34.50 17.92 -2.45
C ARG A 118 -34.17 18.06 -0.96
N LEU A 119 -35.02 17.49 -0.09
CA LEU A 119 -34.81 17.52 1.35
C LEU A 119 -33.53 16.76 1.74
N PHE A 120 -33.36 15.55 1.19
CA PHE A 120 -32.18 14.72 1.43
C PHE A 120 -30.87 15.42 1.03
N VAL A 121 -30.84 15.99 -0.18
CA VAL A 121 -29.66 16.72 -0.69
C VAL A 121 -29.34 17.90 0.23
N SER A 122 -30.33 18.74 0.54
CA SER A 122 -30.14 19.93 1.37
C SER A 122 -29.64 19.62 2.78
N MET A 123 -30.19 18.60 3.43
CA MET A 123 -29.73 18.17 4.76
C MET A 123 -28.29 17.64 4.71
N THR A 124 -27.99 16.81 3.72
CA THR A 124 -26.66 16.20 3.56
C THR A 124 -25.59 17.28 3.31
N GLU A 125 -25.86 18.25 2.43
CA GLU A 125 -24.97 19.38 2.19
C GLU A 125 -24.75 20.24 3.46
N THR A 126 -25.81 20.44 4.25
CA THR A 126 -25.72 21.21 5.50
C THR A 126 -24.81 20.50 6.52
N LEU A 127 -24.96 19.17 6.65
CA LEU A 127 -24.11 18.36 7.53
C LEU A 127 -22.65 18.37 7.06
N GLN A 128 -22.40 18.34 5.75
CA GLN A 128 -21.05 18.39 5.18
C GLN A 128 -20.36 19.75 5.41
N ARG A 129 -21.11 20.85 5.52
CA ARG A 129 -20.59 22.20 5.79
C ARG A 129 -20.38 22.49 7.27
N THR A 130 -21.05 21.73 8.15
CA THR A 130 -20.97 21.93 9.59
C THR A 130 -19.74 21.19 10.13
N PRO A 131 -18.73 21.88 10.69
CA PRO A 131 -17.59 21.19 11.30
C PRO A 131 -18.07 20.35 12.49
N PRO A 132 -17.46 19.19 12.76
CA PRO A 132 -17.84 18.37 13.90
C PRO A 132 -17.65 19.16 15.21
N PRO A 133 -18.60 19.11 16.15
CA PRO A 133 -18.43 19.75 17.46
C PRO A 133 -17.29 19.02 18.20
N GLY A 134 -16.19 19.75 18.47
CA GLY A 134 -15.04 19.20 19.20
C GLY A 134 -13.63 19.67 18.82
N LYS A 135 -13.47 20.72 17.99
CA LYS A 135 -12.14 21.32 17.71
C LYS A 135 -12.02 22.80 18.05
N GLY A 136 -12.70 23.24 19.11
CA GLY A 136 -12.52 24.57 19.64
C GLY A 136 -13.36 24.73 20.89
N GLU A 137 -12.75 24.47 22.04
CA GLU A 137 -13.08 25.03 23.36
C GLU A 137 -12.12 24.39 24.40
N ASP A 138 -10.82 24.62 24.22
CA ASP A 138 -9.89 24.64 25.37
C ASP A 138 -10.05 26.01 26.04
N HIS A 139 -11.09 26.13 26.88
CA HIS A 139 -11.16 27.22 27.85
C HIS A 139 -10.17 26.91 28.97
N LEU A 140 -8.90 27.31 28.79
CA LEU A 140 -8.04 27.65 29.92
C LEU A 140 -8.33 29.11 30.27
N ALA A 141 -9.21 29.28 31.24
CA ALA A 141 -9.24 30.50 32.05
C ALA A 141 -7.99 30.50 32.93
N GLU A 142 -7.07 31.43 32.70
CA GLU A 142 -6.08 31.85 33.69
C GLU A 142 -5.96 33.39 33.67
N ASN A 143 -6.20 33.94 34.87
CA ASN A 143 -5.90 35.26 35.41
C ASN A 143 -6.80 36.46 35.03
#